data_AF-A0AAW5FF98-F1
#
_entry.id   AF-A0AAW5FF98-F1
#
_cell.length_a   1.000
_cell.length_b   1.000
_cell.length_c   1.000
_cell.angle_alpha   90.00
_cell.angle_beta   90.00
_cell.angle_gamma   90.00
#
_symmetry.space_group_name_H-M   'P 1'
#
loop_
_entity.id
_entity.type
_entity.pdbx_description
1 polymer ?
#
loop_
_entity_poly.entity_id
_entity_poly.type
_entity_poly.pdbx_seq_one_letter_code
_entity_poly.pdbx_strand_id
1 'polypeptide(L)'
;MTASLITVLQLDRQLAAARERLAVLEQDARDLALPAVSGDQDAITSLASANSSIGQIRDDLVILERARVSVVEQQKKTSEADAAAYRARHLEFAQDRAAAIVKLAARADELVAEFKSVYDDLGATENQMWEALCEASALPQDAIVGRRNLRLLAIESMNAFTKGVDKFNKPRAVADVAKRAWAHLLKNDI
;
A
#
# COMPACT_ATOMS: atom_id res chain seq x y z
N MET A 1 14.82 6.22 -31.89
CA MET A 1 15.20 7.64 -31.77
C MET A 1 14.21 8.32 -30.85
N THR A 2 14.54 8.46 -29.57
CA THR A 2 13.73 9.19 -28.60
C THR A 2 13.82 10.67 -28.92
N ALA A 3 12.79 11.25 -29.54
CA ALA A 3 12.65 12.69 -29.59
C ALA A 3 12.74 13.21 -28.16
N SER A 4 13.76 14.01 -27.86
CA SER A 4 13.92 14.61 -26.54
C SER A 4 12.71 15.50 -26.29
N LEU A 5 11.75 15.01 -25.51
CA LEU A 5 10.54 15.74 -25.16
C LEU A 5 10.97 17.02 -24.45
N ILE A 6 10.74 18.17 -25.08
CA ILE A 6 11.05 19.47 -24.50
C ILE A 6 10.22 19.63 -23.22
N THR A 7 10.90 19.90 -22.11
CA THR A 7 10.27 20.10 -20.81
C THR A 7 9.78 21.55 -20.64
N VAL A 8 8.81 21.78 -19.74
CA VAL A 8 8.33 23.12 -19.40
C VAL A 8 9.48 24.05 -18.99
N LEU A 9 10.45 23.52 -18.23
CA LEU A 9 11.66 24.24 -17.82
C LEU A 9 12.54 24.68 -19.00
N GLN A 10 12.62 23.86 -20.06
CA GLN A 10 13.36 24.22 -21.27
C GLN A 10 12.62 25.28 -22.09
N LEU A 11 11.28 25.19 -22.19
CA LEU A 11 10.46 26.22 -22.84
C LEU A 11 10.51 27.55 -22.10
N ASP A 12 10.48 27.53 -20.76
CA ASP A 12 10.59 28.73 -19.92
C ASP A 12 11.93 29.45 -20.14
N ARG A 13 13.03 28.69 -20.25
CA ARG A 13 14.34 29.25 -20.58
C ARG A 13 14.40 29.84 -21.99
N GLN A 14 13.81 29.16 -22.97
CA GLN A 14 13.75 29.65 -24.35
C GLN A 14 12.89 30.92 -24.47
N LEU A 15 11.76 30.98 -23.78
CA LEU A 15 10.91 32.17 -23.69
C LEU A 15 11.64 33.35 -23.04
N ALA A 16 12.36 33.10 -21.93
CA ALA A 16 13.13 34.14 -21.27
C ALA A 16 14.24 34.70 -22.19
N ALA A 17 15.00 33.83 -22.84
CA ALA A 17 16.06 34.22 -23.77
C ALA A 17 15.51 34.95 -25.02
N ALA A 18 14.36 34.53 -25.54
CA ALA A 18 13.70 35.20 -26.67
C ALA A 18 13.19 36.59 -26.28
N ARG A 19 12.62 36.74 -25.07
CA ARG A 19 12.18 38.05 -24.54
C ARG A 19 13.36 39.00 -24.30
N GLU A 20 14.47 38.49 -23.78
CA GLU A 20 15.69 39.29 -23.59
C GLU A 20 16.24 39.78 -24.93
N ARG A 21 16.34 38.90 -25.94
CA ARG A 21 16.73 39.31 -27.31
C ARG A 21 15.77 40.30 -27.94
N LEU A 22 14.46 40.12 -27.74
CA LEU A 22 13.46 41.06 -28.23
C LEU A 22 13.68 42.45 -27.65
N ALA A 23 13.91 42.54 -26.33
CA ALA A 23 14.15 43.82 -25.66
C ALA A 23 15.41 44.54 -26.17
N VAL A 24 16.48 43.79 -26.42
CA VAL A 24 17.72 44.34 -27.01
C VAL A 24 17.46 44.87 -28.42
N LEU A 25 16.83 44.08 -29.29
CA LEU A 25 16.55 44.50 -30.67
C LEU A 25 15.56 45.67 -30.76
N GLU A 26 14.58 45.73 -29.86
CA GLU A 26 13.66 46.86 -29.76
C GLU A 26 14.38 48.14 -29.32
N GLN A 27 15.39 48.04 -28.46
CA GLN A 27 16.23 49.16 -28.08
C GLN A 27 17.13 49.61 -29.24
N ASP A 28 17.80 48.68 -29.91
CA ASP A 28 18.64 48.97 -31.09
C ASP A 28 17.82 49.63 -32.21
N ALA A 29 16.59 49.15 -32.44
CA ALA A 29 15.67 49.75 -33.42
C ALA A 29 15.27 51.19 -33.06
N ARG A 30 15.10 51.50 -31.75
CA ARG A 30 14.82 52.87 -31.31
C ARG A 30 16.01 53.80 -31.54
N ASP A 31 17.22 53.31 -31.24
CA ASP A 31 18.45 54.10 -31.38
C ASP A 31 18.77 54.39 -32.86
N LEU A 32 18.42 53.47 -33.76
CA LEU A 32 18.58 53.63 -35.21
C LEU A 32 17.46 54.46 -35.89
N ALA A 33 16.34 54.71 -35.21
CA ALA A 33 15.18 55.37 -35.81
C ALA A 33 15.46 56.82 -36.23
N LEU A 34 16.14 57.59 -35.37
CA LEU A 34 16.45 59.02 -35.62
C LEU A 34 17.46 59.21 -36.76
N PRO A 35 18.60 58.49 -36.79
CA PRO A 35 19.53 58.53 -37.91
C PRO A 35 18.90 58.08 -39.23
N ALA A 36 18.07 57.03 -39.21
CA ALA A 36 17.40 56.54 -40.41
C ALA A 36 16.43 57.58 -41.02
N VAL A 37 15.68 58.31 -40.19
CA VAL A 37 14.79 59.39 -40.64
C VAL A 37 15.58 60.59 -41.19
N SER A 38 16.80 60.81 -40.71
CA SER A 38 17.68 61.88 -41.20
C SER A 38 18.36 61.55 -42.55
N GLY A 39 18.14 60.35 -43.10
CA GLY A 39 18.65 59.94 -44.42
C GLY A 39 19.96 59.17 -44.39
N ASP A 40 20.40 58.68 -43.24
CA ASP A 40 21.55 57.77 -43.14
C ASP A 40 21.18 56.38 -43.68
N GLN A 41 21.79 56.00 -44.81
CA GLN A 41 21.47 54.76 -45.52
C GLN A 41 21.87 53.49 -44.76
N ASP A 42 22.93 53.55 -43.94
CA ASP A 42 23.39 52.43 -43.14
C ASP A 42 22.45 52.20 -41.95
N ALA A 43 21.95 53.30 -41.37
CA ALA A 43 20.92 53.25 -40.33
C ALA A 43 19.58 52.72 -40.84
N ILE A 44 19.16 53.11 -42.06
CA ILE A 44 17.94 52.59 -42.71
C ILE A 44 18.03 51.06 -42.90
N THR A 45 19.16 50.58 -43.40
CA THR A 45 19.37 49.15 -43.67
C THR A 45 19.40 48.35 -42.36
N SER A 46 20.10 48.85 -41.35
CA SER A 46 20.19 48.22 -40.03
C SER A 46 18.83 48.18 -39.31
N LEU A 47 18.05 49.26 -39.40
CA LEU A 47 16.70 49.34 -38.83
C LEU A 47 15.74 48.33 -39.48
N ALA A 48 15.80 48.17 -40.81
CA ALA A 48 14.99 47.18 -41.52
C ALA A 48 15.32 45.74 -41.07
N SER A 49 16.62 45.43 -40.88
CA SER A 49 17.08 44.13 -40.36
C SER A 49 16.61 43.88 -38.93
N ALA A 50 16.71 44.89 -38.05
CA ALA A 50 16.23 44.82 -36.67
C ALA A 50 14.72 44.56 -36.62
N ASN A 51 13.92 45.28 -37.41
CA ASN A 51 12.47 45.10 -37.48
C ASN A 51 12.07 43.70 -38.01
N SER A 52 12.80 43.18 -39.00
CA SER A 52 12.59 41.80 -39.48
C SER A 52 12.86 40.78 -38.36
N SER A 53 13.96 40.94 -37.64
CA SER A 53 14.35 40.07 -36.53
C SER A 53 13.36 40.15 -35.35
N ILE A 54 12.85 41.34 -35.05
CA ILE A 54 11.77 41.57 -34.06
C ILE A 54 10.51 40.80 -34.46
N GLY A 55 10.12 40.85 -35.74
CA GLY A 55 8.97 40.11 -36.26
C GLY A 55 9.13 38.60 -36.05
N GLN A 56 10.27 38.04 -36.44
CA GLN A 56 10.58 36.63 -36.26
C GLN A 56 10.54 36.21 -34.78
N ILE A 57 11.17 36.97 -33.89
CA ILE A 57 11.19 36.64 -32.46
C ILE A 57 9.79 36.72 -31.85
N ARG A 58 8.94 37.66 -32.28
CA ARG A 58 7.54 37.73 -31.81
C ARG A 58 6.75 36.50 -32.24
N ASP A 59 6.92 36.04 -33.48
CA ASP A 59 6.29 34.81 -33.96
C ASP A 59 6.79 33.58 -33.19
N ASP A 60 8.11 33.49 -32.95
CA ASP A 60 8.72 32.44 -32.14
C ASP A 60 8.18 32.43 -30.71
N LEU A 61 8.01 33.59 -30.08
CA LEU A 61 7.41 33.71 -28.74
C LEU A 61 5.99 33.14 -28.70
N VAL A 62 5.16 33.46 -29.70
CA VAL A 62 3.79 32.91 -29.80
C VAL A 62 3.81 31.39 -29.93
N ILE A 63 4.71 30.84 -30.74
CA ILE A 63 4.85 29.40 -30.93
C ILE A 63 5.31 28.74 -29.62
N LEU A 64 6.33 29.30 -28.95
CA LEU A 64 6.85 28.80 -27.69
C LEU A 64 5.81 28.85 -26.57
N GLU A 65 5.00 29.91 -26.49
CA GLU A 65 3.91 30.02 -25.51
C GLU A 65 2.81 28.97 -25.75
N ARG A 66 2.42 28.74 -27.02
CA ARG A 66 1.47 27.67 -27.36
C ARG A 66 2.03 26.28 -27.05
N ALA A 67 3.29 26.03 -27.38
CA ALA A 67 3.97 24.78 -27.06
C ALA A 67 4.00 24.56 -25.54
N ARG A 68 4.27 25.61 -24.76
CA ARG A 68 4.28 25.56 -23.30
C ARG A 68 2.93 25.16 -22.74
N VAL A 69 1.84 25.79 -23.19
CA VAL A 69 0.47 25.45 -22.74
C VAL A 69 0.18 23.97 -23.02
N SER A 70 0.45 23.50 -24.24
CA SER A 70 0.22 22.11 -24.62
C SER A 70 1.03 21.11 -23.78
N VAL A 71 2.32 21.40 -23.52
CA VAL A 71 3.17 20.54 -22.70
C VAL A 71 2.68 20.50 -21.24
N VAL A 72 2.25 21.63 -20.68
CA VAL A 72 1.69 21.70 -19.32
C VAL A 72 0.42 20.86 -19.22
N GLU A 73 -0.51 21.00 -20.17
CA GLU A 73 -1.75 20.22 -20.20
C GLU A 73 -1.47 18.72 -20.32
N GLN A 74 -0.53 18.34 -21.19
CA GLN A 74 -0.15 16.94 -21.39
C GLN A 74 0.51 16.34 -20.14
N GLN A 75 1.39 17.09 -19.46
CA GLN A 75 2.00 16.67 -18.21
C GLN A 75 0.97 16.49 -17.10
N LYS A 76 0.01 17.42 -16.99
CA LYS A 76 -1.09 17.33 -16.03
C LYS A 76 -1.94 16.09 -16.28
N LYS A 77 -2.37 15.86 -17.53
CA LYS A 77 -3.17 14.68 -17.91
C LYS A 77 -2.45 13.37 -17.62
N THR A 78 -1.14 13.31 -17.89
CA THR A 78 -0.32 12.13 -17.61
C THR A 78 -0.21 11.89 -16.11
N SER A 79 0.08 12.93 -15.33
CA SER A 79 0.15 12.86 -13.86
C SER A 79 -1.17 12.40 -13.23
N GLU A 80 -2.31 12.92 -13.71
CA GLU A 80 -3.63 12.52 -13.24
C GLU A 80 -3.94 11.06 -13.58
N ALA A 81 -3.56 10.59 -14.77
CA ALA A 81 -3.72 9.21 -15.19
C ALA A 81 -2.84 8.26 -14.35
N ASP A 82 -1.59 8.62 -14.11
CA ASP A 82 -0.66 7.86 -13.27
C ASP A 82 -1.17 7.77 -11.82
N ALA A 83 -1.66 8.88 -11.27
CA ALA A 83 -2.25 8.91 -9.94
C ALA A 83 -3.54 8.08 -9.86
N ALA A 84 -4.37 8.07 -10.90
CA ALA A 84 -5.56 7.23 -10.98
C ALA A 84 -5.21 5.75 -11.06
N ALA A 85 -4.22 5.38 -11.88
CA ALA A 85 -3.73 4.01 -12.00
C ALA A 85 -3.12 3.52 -10.68
N TYR A 86 -2.35 4.37 -9.98
CA TYR A 86 -1.82 4.08 -8.66
C TYR A 86 -2.94 3.79 -7.65
N ARG A 87 -3.94 4.69 -7.56
CA ARG A 87 -5.11 4.48 -6.68
C ARG A 87 -5.86 3.19 -7.01
N ALA A 88 -6.08 2.89 -8.29
CA ALA A 88 -6.77 1.68 -8.71
C ALA A 88 -6.04 0.41 -8.26
N ARG A 89 -4.71 0.33 -8.45
CA ARG A 89 -3.89 -0.80 -8.01
C ARG A 89 -3.94 -1.01 -6.50
N HIS A 90 -3.86 0.07 -5.74
CA HIS A 90 -3.92 -0.02 -4.28
C HIS A 90 -5.31 -0.39 -3.77
N LEU A 91 -6.36 0.04 -4.46
CA LEU A 91 -7.73 -0.36 -4.15
C LEU A 91 -7.94 -1.84 -4.41
N GLU A 92 -7.49 -2.35 -5.55
CA GLU A 92 -7.54 -3.79 -5.89
C GLU A 92 -6.80 -4.62 -4.83
N PHE A 93 -5.58 -4.23 -4.46
CA PHE A 93 -4.84 -4.89 -3.39
C PHE A 93 -5.60 -4.87 -2.05
N ALA A 94 -6.22 -3.74 -1.70
CA ALA A 94 -7.02 -3.65 -0.47
C ALA A 94 -8.25 -4.58 -0.52
N GLN A 95 -8.92 -4.67 -1.67
CA GLN A 95 -10.05 -5.58 -1.89
C GLN A 95 -9.62 -7.05 -1.75
N ASP A 96 -8.49 -7.43 -2.34
CA ASP A 96 -7.95 -8.79 -2.21
C ASP A 96 -7.62 -9.14 -0.77
N ARG A 97 -7.00 -8.21 -0.02
CA ARG A 97 -6.71 -8.40 1.41
C ARG A 97 -7.97 -8.46 2.24
N ALA A 98 -8.98 -7.66 1.94
CA ALA A 98 -10.28 -7.73 2.61
C ALA A 98 -10.93 -9.11 2.37
N ALA A 99 -10.94 -9.60 1.13
CA ALA A 99 -11.45 -10.93 0.81
C ALA A 99 -10.69 -12.04 1.54
N ALA A 100 -9.36 -11.93 1.66
CA ALA A 100 -8.55 -12.87 2.42
C ALA A 100 -8.89 -12.86 3.93
N ILE A 101 -9.10 -11.67 4.51
CA ILE A 101 -9.53 -11.53 5.92
C ILE A 101 -10.89 -12.21 6.13
N VAL A 102 -11.85 -11.99 5.24
CA VAL A 102 -13.19 -12.63 5.34
C VAL A 102 -13.07 -14.15 5.30
N LYS A 103 -12.24 -14.71 4.41
CA LYS A 103 -11.99 -16.17 4.36
C LYS A 103 -11.34 -16.69 5.63
N LEU A 104 -10.36 -15.97 6.18
CA LEU A 104 -9.70 -16.35 7.43
C LEU A 104 -10.66 -16.30 8.62
N ALA A 105 -11.55 -15.30 8.65
CA ALA A 105 -12.58 -15.17 9.68
C ALA A 105 -13.58 -16.34 9.61
N ALA A 106 -14.08 -16.66 8.41
CA ALA A 106 -14.98 -17.81 8.22
C ALA A 106 -14.33 -19.13 8.69
N ARG A 107 -13.05 -19.34 8.35
CA ARG A 107 -12.29 -20.50 8.83
C ARG A 107 -12.12 -20.49 10.35
N ALA A 108 -11.94 -19.33 10.97
CA ALA A 108 -11.87 -19.22 12.42
C ALA A 108 -13.22 -19.60 13.06
N ASP A 109 -14.34 -19.19 12.47
CA ASP A 109 -15.69 -19.57 12.94
C ASP A 109 -15.90 -21.09 12.86
N GLU A 110 -15.47 -21.73 11.77
CA GLU A 110 -15.48 -23.20 11.62
C GLU A 110 -14.67 -23.89 12.73
N LEU A 111 -13.43 -23.44 12.96
CA LEU A 111 -12.58 -23.98 14.02
C LEU A 111 -13.18 -23.77 15.43
N VAL A 112 -13.85 -22.65 15.66
CA VAL A 112 -14.56 -22.39 16.92
C VAL A 112 -15.75 -23.34 17.08
N ALA A 113 -16.48 -23.63 16.01
CA ALA A 113 -17.58 -24.60 16.04
C ALA A 113 -17.06 -26.03 16.33
N GLU A 114 -15.99 -26.45 15.66
CA GLU A 114 -15.31 -27.72 15.93
C GLU A 114 -14.83 -27.79 17.39
N PHE A 115 -14.19 -26.73 17.88
CA PHE A 115 -13.72 -26.66 19.25
C PHE A 115 -14.86 -26.80 20.26
N LYS A 116 -16.01 -26.15 20.03
CA LYS A 116 -17.20 -26.28 20.90
C LYS A 116 -17.69 -27.72 20.95
N SER A 117 -17.77 -28.41 19.81
CA SER A 117 -18.15 -29.82 19.77
C SER A 117 -17.20 -30.67 20.61
N VAL A 118 -15.89 -30.54 20.38
CA VAL A 118 -14.88 -31.29 21.14
C VAL A 118 -14.90 -30.94 22.63
N TYR A 119 -15.17 -29.68 22.97
CA TYR A 119 -15.27 -29.21 24.35
C TYR A 119 -16.42 -29.89 25.11
N ASP A 120 -17.58 -29.98 24.47
CA ASP A 120 -18.77 -30.65 25.03
C ASP A 120 -18.54 -32.17 25.14
N ASP A 121 -17.98 -32.79 24.10
CA ASP A 121 -17.66 -34.22 24.07
C ASP A 121 -16.63 -34.62 25.13
N LEU A 122 -15.61 -33.78 25.35
CA LEU A 122 -14.62 -33.99 26.42
C LEU A 122 -15.29 -34.01 27.80
N GLY A 123 -16.21 -33.07 28.06
CA GLY A 123 -16.93 -33.01 29.33
C GLY A 123 -17.89 -34.19 29.51
N ALA A 124 -18.63 -34.55 28.46
CA ALA A 124 -19.54 -35.70 28.49
C ALA A 124 -18.79 -37.02 28.72
N THR A 125 -17.69 -37.24 28.00
CA THR A 125 -16.85 -38.43 28.14
C THR A 125 -16.21 -38.52 29.52
N GLU A 126 -15.73 -37.39 30.05
CA GLU A 126 -15.18 -37.32 31.40
C GLU A 126 -16.22 -37.71 32.46
N ASN A 127 -17.45 -37.19 32.35
CA ASN A 127 -18.54 -37.54 33.27
C ASN A 127 -18.94 -39.02 33.17
N GLN A 128 -19.14 -39.55 31.96
CA GLN A 128 -19.50 -40.96 31.76
C GLN A 128 -18.46 -41.92 32.34
N MET A 129 -17.18 -41.61 32.17
CA MET A 129 -16.11 -42.41 32.75
C MET A 129 -16.10 -42.31 34.28
N TRP A 130 -16.35 -41.13 34.87
CA TRP A 130 -16.48 -41.00 36.33
C TRP A 130 -17.68 -41.80 36.87
N GLU A 131 -18.82 -41.78 36.18
CA GLU A 131 -19.99 -42.61 36.50
C GLU A 131 -19.63 -44.10 36.47
N ALA A 132 -18.96 -44.57 35.42
CA ALA A 132 -18.51 -45.96 35.29
C ALA A 132 -17.53 -46.37 36.40
N LEU A 133 -16.60 -45.49 36.80
CA LEU A 133 -15.66 -45.75 37.91
C LEU A 133 -16.37 -45.80 39.27
N CYS A 134 -17.38 -44.94 39.48
CA CYS A 134 -18.24 -44.98 40.66
C CYS A 134 -19.00 -46.31 40.74
N GLU A 135 -19.65 -46.74 39.66
CA GLU A 135 -20.38 -48.00 39.59
C GLU A 135 -19.47 -49.22 39.83
N ALA A 136 -18.25 -49.19 39.28
CA ALA A 136 -17.23 -50.21 39.50
C ALA A 136 -16.59 -50.18 40.89
N SER A 137 -16.92 -49.20 41.75
CA SER A 137 -16.25 -48.96 43.04
C SER A 137 -14.72 -48.85 42.92
N ALA A 138 -14.24 -48.40 41.76
CA ALA A 138 -12.82 -48.37 41.38
C ALA A 138 -12.31 -46.93 41.30
N LEU A 139 -12.73 -46.09 42.26
CA LEU A 139 -12.37 -44.68 42.25
C LEU A 139 -10.87 -44.49 42.43
N PRO A 140 -10.23 -43.65 41.60
CA PRO A 140 -8.81 -43.39 41.71
C PRO A 140 -8.49 -42.64 43.03
N GLN A 141 -7.49 -43.12 43.76
CA GLN A 141 -7.14 -42.61 45.10
C GLN A 141 -6.32 -41.31 45.08
N ASP A 142 -5.60 -41.03 43.98
CA ASP A 142 -4.69 -39.89 43.90
C ASP A 142 -5.30 -38.62 43.25
N ALA A 143 -4.82 -37.45 43.66
CA ALA A 143 -5.14 -36.17 43.04
C ALA A 143 -4.17 -35.84 41.88
N ILE A 144 -4.35 -36.49 40.72
CA ILE A 144 -3.56 -36.21 39.51
C ILE A 144 -4.23 -35.10 38.69
N VAL A 145 -3.45 -34.10 38.27
CA VAL A 145 -3.88 -33.03 37.35
C VAL A 145 -4.37 -33.64 36.03
N GLY A 146 -5.56 -33.23 35.57
CA GLY A 146 -6.18 -33.77 34.35
C GLY A 146 -7.18 -34.90 34.59
N ARG A 147 -7.42 -35.32 35.85
CA ARG A 147 -8.49 -36.27 36.19
C ARG A 147 -9.88 -35.64 36.25
N ARG A 148 -9.95 -34.31 36.26
CA ARG A 148 -11.20 -33.55 36.21
C ARG A 148 -10.97 -32.25 35.44
N ASN A 149 -12.00 -31.78 34.75
CA ASN A 149 -12.05 -30.50 34.07
C ASN A 149 -11.07 -30.37 32.90
N LEU A 150 -10.80 -31.45 32.16
CA LEU A 150 -9.94 -31.40 30.96
C LEU A 150 -10.39 -30.34 29.95
N ARG A 151 -11.71 -30.12 29.84
CA ARG A 151 -12.30 -29.07 29.01
C ARG A 151 -11.86 -27.65 29.45
N LEU A 152 -11.74 -27.38 30.76
CA LEU A 152 -11.29 -26.07 31.26
C LEU A 152 -9.82 -25.84 30.94
N LEU A 153 -8.99 -26.88 31.05
CA LEU A 153 -7.58 -26.81 30.67
C LEU A 153 -7.39 -26.48 29.17
N ALA A 154 -8.28 -26.98 28.30
CA ALA A 154 -8.27 -26.62 26.89
C ALA A 154 -8.55 -25.12 26.65
N ILE A 155 -9.51 -24.53 27.39
CA ILE A 155 -9.77 -23.08 27.35
C ILE A 155 -8.58 -22.29 27.90
N GLU A 156 -7.97 -22.73 29.00
CA GLU A 156 -6.78 -22.09 29.57
C GLU A 156 -5.61 -22.06 28.59
N SER A 157 -5.39 -23.16 27.85
CA SER A 157 -4.36 -23.22 26.81
C SER A 157 -4.65 -22.24 25.67
N MET A 158 -5.90 -22.13 25.20
CA MET A 158 -6.26 -21.13 24.19
C MET A 158 -6.09 -19.70 24.72
N ASN A 159 -6.45 -19.44 25.98
CA ASN A 159 -6.28 -18.14 26.61
C ASN A 159 -4.79 -17.77 26.81
N ALA A 160 -3.93 -18.74 27.09
CA ALA A 160 -2.49 -18.53 27.18
C ALA A 160 -1.91 -18.14 25.81
N PHE A 161 -2.35 -18.79 24.73
CA PHE A 161 -1.99 -18.44 23.37
C PHE A 161 -2.42 -17.02 22.99
N THR A 162 -3.68 -16.65 23.25
CA THR A 162 -4.20 -15.30 22.91
C THR A 162 -3.54 -14.18 23.71
N LYS A 163 -3.17 -14.43 24.98
CA LYS A 163 -2.46 -13.47 25.83
C LYS A 163 -0.96 -13.40 25.57
N GLY A 164 -0.41 -14.26 24.70
CA GLY A 164 1.02 -14.31 24.38
C GLY A 164 1.92 -14.75 25.55
N VAL A 165 1.33 -15.30 26.62
CA VAL A 165 2.04 -15.81 27.81
C VAL A 165 2.80 -17.11 27.51
N ASP A 166 2.44 -17.74 26.40
CA ASP A 166 3.02 -18.97 25.85
C ASP A 166 4.47 -18.81 25.32
N LYS A 167 4.98 -17.58 25.18
CA LYS A 167 6.30 -17.32 24.54
C LYS A 167 7.52 -17.95 25.24
N PHE A 168 7.42 -18.33 26.51
CA PHE A 168 8.53 -18.88 27.29
C PHE A 168 8.21 -20.17 28.05
N ASN A 169 6.95 -20.62 28.04
CA ASN A 169 6.50 -21.78 28.81
C ASN A 169 5.55 -22.58 27.93
N LYS A 170 6.06 -23.63 27.26
CA LYS A 170 5.24 -24.49 26.40
C LYS A 170 4.10 -25.07 27.25
N PRO A 171 2.83 -24.69 27.07
CA PRO A 171 1.73 -25.31 27.78
C PRO A 171 1.75 -26.78 27.38
N ARG A 172 1.66 -27.66 28.38
CA ARG A 172 1.55 -29.10 28.12
C ARG A 172 0.29 -29.31 27.29
N ALA A 173 0.42 -30.06 26.20
CA ALA A 173 -0.73 -30.36 25.36
C ALA A 173 -1.80 -31.06 26.21
N VAL A 174 -3.06 -30.67 26.05
CA VAL A 174 -4.19 -31.24 26.80
C VAL A 174 -4.23 -32.76 26.65
N ALA A 175 -3.88 -33.27 25.47
CA ALA A 175 -3.75 -34.69 25.19
C ALA A 175 -2.70 -35.39 26.08
N ASP A 176 -1.53 -34.78 26.31
CA ASP A 176 -0.48 -35.37 27.16
C ASP A 176 -0.91 -35.40 28.63
N VAL A 177 -1.65 -34.38 29.07
CA VAL A 177 -2.22 -34.32 30.42
C VAL A 177 -3.28 -35.39 30.60
N ALA A 178 -4.18 -35.57 29.63
CA ALA A 178 -5.20 -36.62 29.65
C ALA A 178 -4.56 -38.03 29.66
N LYS A 179 -3.59 -38.29 28.77
CA LYS A 179 -2.87 -39.57 28.71
C LYS A 179 -2.25 -39.94 30.06
N ARG A 180 -1.59 -38.99 30.73
CA ARG A 180 -0.99 -39.22 32.06
C ARG A 180 -2.02 -39.42 33.16
N ALA A 181 -3.08 -38.60 33.16
CA ALA A 181 -4.14 -38.68 34.17
C ALA A 181 -4.87 -40.03 34.15
N TRP A 182 -5.06 -40.60 32.96
CA TRP A 182 -5.83 -41.81 32.71
C TRP A 182 -4.99 -43.04 32.36
N ALA A 183 -3.65 -42.96 32.48
CA ALA A 183 -2.73 -44.04 32.11
C ALA A 183 -3.10 -45.41 32.72
N HIS A 184 -3.56 -45.43 33.98
CA HIS A 184 -3.98 -46.64 34.69
C HIS A 184 -5.20 -47.37 34.08
N LEU A 185 -6.00 -46.70 33.23
CA LEU A 185 -7.16 -47.28 32.54
C LEU A 185 -6.87 -47.59 31.07
N LEU A 186 -5.80 -47.04 30.49
CA LEU A 186 -5.43 -47.24 29.10
C LEU A 186 -4.75 -48.60 28.95
N LYS A 187 -5.36 -49.52 28.18
CA LYS A 187 -4.87 -50.90 28.01
C LYS A 187 -3.68 -51.04 27.05
N ASN A 188 -3.38 -50.01 26.27
CA ASN A 188 -2.22 -49.94 25.36
C ASN A 188 -1.69 -48.50 25.34
N ASP A 189 -0.37 -48.34 25.36
CA ASP A 189 0.31 -47.05 25.16
C ASP A 189 0.01 -46.53 23.74
N ILE A 190 -0.76 -45.43 23.64
CA ILE A 190 -0.90 -44.61 22.42
C ILE A 190 0.04 -43.41 22.53
#